data_AF-A0A840BL83-F1
#
_entry.id   AF-A0A840BL83-F1
#
_cell.length_a   1.000
_cell.length_b   1.000
_cell.length_c   1.000
_cell.angle_alpha   90.00
_cell.angle_beta   90.00
_cell.angle_gamma   90.00
#
_symmetry.space_group_name_H-M   'P 1'
#
loop_
_entity.id
_entity.type
_entity.pdbx_description
1 polymer ?
#
loop_
_entity_poly.entity_id
_entity_poly.type
_entity_poly.pdbx_seq_one_letter_code
_entity_poly.pdbx_strand_id
1 'polypeptide(L)'
;MKKTLYDVLGLPQDADEAALRAAGERLLAEFAPERATPDTAEDFATRRVAVKEAIYTLCDANRRASYDGSLRPSITPDEALAAFAPEAGEVSGGFRFAQVGRLAWVLLALIVVLPAGWWFRLGSVVGHPEDVAARQRAEVERIEREQSEGPPRSPEEEARYQQEREAREQEWRARREREAAERAERTRQQELDRARSEADRVSSDLEYSMQRAEQEERARSEQLRREAERTAAEDRRERARLAEESKRRLERDKAYLERLERENARRMNLE
;
A
#
# COMPACT_ATOMS: atom_id res chain seq x y z
N MET A 1 8.31 24.83 4.23
CA MET A 1 8.52 24.20 2.92
C MET A 1 9.18 22.85 3.14
N LYS A 2 8.74 21.79 2.46
CA LYS A 2 9.35 20.45 2.59
C LYS A 2 10.70 20.48 1.85
N LYS A 3 11.77 19.97 2.46
CA LYS A 3 13.08 19.84 1.78
C LYS A 3 12.96 18.82 0.65
N THR A 4 13.40 19.19 -0.53
CA THR A 4 13.46 18.33 -1.71
C THR A 4 14.76 17.50 -1.72
N LEU A 5 14.83 16.47 -2.57
CA LEU A 5 16.05 15.68 -2.76
C LEU A 5 17.18 16.50 -3.41
N TYR A 6 16.83 17.53 -4.19
CA TYR A 6 17.78 18.50 -4.73
C TYR A 6 18.41 19.35 -3.61
N ASP A 7 17.60 19.76 -2.62
CA ASP A 7 18.09 20.48 -1.43
C ASP A 7 19.03 19.61 -0.57
N VAL A 8 18.84 18.29 -0.55
CA VAL A 8 19.74 17.35 0.16
C VAL A 8 21.13 17.33 -0.48
N LEU A 9 21.21 17.42 -1.81
CA LEU A 9 22.49 17.47 -2.54
C LEU A 9 23.06 18.89 -2.65
N GLY A 10 22.26 19.92 -2.35
CA GLY A 10 22.64 21.32 -2.51
C GLY A 10 22.79 21.73 -3.97
N LEU A 11 22.04 21.11 -4.87
CA LEU A 11 22.05 21.36 -6.31
C LEU A 11 20.69 21.86 -6.79
N PRO A 12 20.63 22.66 -7.88
CA PRO A 12 19.37 23.06 -8.47
C PRO A 12 18.71 21.90 -9.25
N GLN A 13 17.41 22.02 -9.54
CA GLN A 13 16.62 20.98 -10.20
C GLN A 13 17.04 20.72 -11.66
N ASP A 14 17.73 21.67 -12.31
CA ASP A 14 18.27 21.58 -13.67
C ASP A 14 19.68 20.95 -13.72
N ALA A 15 20.23 20.51 -12.60
CA ALA A 15 21.54 19.86 -12.56
C ALA A 15 21.59 18.59 -13.42
N ASP A 16 22.73 18.39 -14.10
CA ASP A 16 23.00 17.20 -14.88
C ASP A 16 23.30 15.97 -13.99
N GLU A 17 23.14 14.77 -14.56
CA GLU A 17 23.36 13.52 -13.83
C GLU A 17 24.80 13.42 -13.28
N ALA A 18 25.78 13.94 -14.03
CA ALA A 18 27.17 13.95 -13.63
C ALA A 18 27.41 14.81 -12.37
N ALA A 19 26.84 16.03 -12.30
CA ALA A 19 26.95 16.84 -11.09
C ALA A 19 26.20 16.22 -9.91
N LEU A 20 25.02 15.63 -10.14
CA LEU A 20 24.26 14.94 -9.09
C LEU A 20 25.06 13.79 -8.46
N ARG A 21 25.68 12.94 -9.29
CA ARG A 21 26.53 11.83 -8.84
C ARG A 21 27.76 12.36 -8.09
N ALA A 22 28.48 13.32 -8.66
CA ALA A 22 29.69 13.88 -8.05
C ALA A 22 29.41 14.56 -6.70
N ALA A 23 28.33 15.34 -6.59
CA ALA A 23 27.91 15.96 -5.34
C ALA A 23 27.52 14.91 -4.29
N GLY A 24 26.80 13.88 -4.71
CA GLY A 24 26.44 12.75 -3.87
C GLY A 24 27.65 12.00 -3.31
N GLU A 25 28.62 11.65 -4.17
CA GLU A 25 29.87 10.97 -3.75
C GLU A 25 30.67 11.81 -2.75
N ARG A 26 30.78 13.13 -3.01
CA ARG A 26 31.44 14.06 -2.08
C ARG A 26 30.77 14.07 -0.71
N LEU A 27 29.43 14.15 -0.66
CA LEU A 27 28.68 14.16 0.59
C LEU A 27 28.73 12.81 1.32
N LEU A 28 28.78 11.69 0.60
CA LEU A 28 28.94 10.36 1.22
C LEU A 28 30.33 10.18 1.84
N ALA A 29 31.37 10.77 1.25
CA ALA A 29 32.72 10.82 1.82
C ALA A 29 32.81 11.81 2.99
N GLU A 30 31.99 12.86 3.00
CA GLU A 30 31.87 13.79 4.12
C GLU A 30 31.20 13.12 5.33
N PHE A 31 30.07 12.44 5.12
CA PHE A 31 29.34 11.69 6.13
C PHE A 31 29.83 10.23 6.24
N ALA A 32 31.14 10.02 6.14
CA ALA A 32 31.77 8.73 6.37
C ALA A 32 31.69 8.36 7.87
N PRO A 33 31.34 7.12 8.25
CA PRO A 33 31.23 6.73 9.65
C PRO A 33 32.56 6.90 10.40
N GLU A 34 33.68 6.78 9.71
CA GLU A 34 35.03 6.99 10.25
C GLU A 34 35.30 8.45 10.66
N ARG A 35 34.52 9.41 10.12
CA ARG A 35 34.63 10.84 10.43
C ARG A 35 33.66 11.30 11.52
N ALA A 36 32.75 10.44 11.95
CA ALA A 36 31.77 10.77 12.97
C ALA A 36 32.39 10.69 14.38
N THR A 37 32.06 11.66 15.23
CA THR A 37 32.31 11.57 16.68
C THR A 37 31.10 10.92 17.37
N PRO A 38 31.21 10.47 18.63
CA PRO A 38 30.08 9.92 19.37
C PRO A 38 28.85 10.84 19.40
N ASP A 39 29.08 12.16 19.46
CA ASP A 39 28.01 13.17 19.50
C ASP A 39 27.34 13.41 18.13
N THR A 40 28.02 13.10 17.02
CA THR A 40 27.51 13.37 15.65
C THR A 40 27.18 12.11 14.86
N ALA A 41 27.34 10.92 15.45
CA ALA A 41 27.18 9.64 14.75
C ALA A 41 25.77 9.43 14.17
N GLU A 42 24.73 9.79 14.94
CA GLU A 42 23.34 9.65 14.50
C GLU A 42 22.98 10.63 13.37
N ASP A 43 23.47 11.87 13.47
CA ASP A 43 23.28 12.89 12.45
C ASP A 43 23.99 12.52 11.14
N PHE A 44 25.22 12.00 11.23
CA PHE A 44 25.97 11.52 10.06
C PHE A 44 25.25 10.35 9.40
N ALA A 45 24.75 9.38 10.18
CA ALA A 45 23.99 8.26 9.66
C ALA A 45 22.73 8.72 8.93
N THR A 46 21.96 9.64 9.53
CA THR A 46 20.72 10.18 8.95
C THR A 46 21.00 10.93 7.65
N ARG A 47 22.02 11.80 7.63
CA ARG A 47 22.41 12.55 6.43
C ARG A 47 22.93 11.63 5.32
N ARG A 48 23.73 10.62 5.67
CA ARG A 48 24.24 9.62 4.73
C ARG A 48 23.10 8.82 4.08
N VAL A 49 22.06 8.45 4.83
CA VAL A 49 20.87 7.79 4.26
C VAL A 49 20.13 8.73 3.30
N ALA A 50 19.89 9.97 3.69
CA ALA A 50 19.23 10.96 2.83
C ALA A 50 19.99 11.20 1.51
N VAL A 51 21.33 11.29 1.57
CA VAL A 51 22.18 11.44 0.37
C VAL A 51 22.09 10.21 -0.53
N LYS A 52 22.11 8.98 0.02
CA LYS A 52 21.94 7.76 -0.76
C LYS A 52 20.59 7.71 -1.48
N GLU A 53 19.52 8.10 -0.79
CA GLU A 53 18.18 8.15 -1.35
C GLU A 53 18.06 9.20 -2.47
N ALA A 54 18.68 10.37 -2.28
CA ALA A 54 18.73 11.42 -3.29
C ALA A 54 19.47 10.94 -4.55
N ILE A 55 20.66 10.34 -4.42
CA ILE A 55 21.41 9.78 -5.56
C ILE A 55 20.61 8.68 -6.25
N TYR A 56 20.04 7.74 -5.49
CA TYR A 56 19.27 6.61 -6.02
C TYR A 56 18.06 7.06 -6.84
N THR A 57 17.40 8.15 -6.43
CA THR A 57 16.22 8.68 -7.12
C THR A 57 16.59 9.59 -8.28
N LEU A 58 17.57 10.48 -8.10
CA LEU A 58 17.89 11.53 -9.07
C LEU A 58 18.86 11.10 -10.17
N CYS A 59 19.67 10.05 -9.96
CA CYS A 59 20.59 9.55 -11.00
C CYS A 59 19.94 8.57 -11.99
N ASP A 60 18.73 8.08 -11.71
CA ASP A 60 17.96 7.25 -12.64
C ASP A 60 16.91 8.12 -13.35
N ALA A 61 16.95 8.17 -14.67
CA ALA A 61 16.10 9.05 -15.46
C ALA A 61 14.59 8.82 -15.23
N ASN A 62 14.16 7.56 -15.07
CA ASN A 62 12.75 7.22 -14.86
C ASN A 62 12.28 7.62 -13.46
N ARG A 63 13.12 7.39 -12.44
CA ARG A 63 12.83 7.77 -11.06
C ARG A 63 12.85 9.28 -10.87
N ARG A 64 13.80 9.97 -11.48
CA ARG A 64 13.88 11.43 -11.48
C ARG A 64 12.62 12.04 -12.10
N ALA A 65 12.20 11.57 -13.27
CA ALA A 65 10.98 12.05 -13.92
C ALA A 65 9.73 11.85 -13.07
N SER A 66 9.61 10.68 -12.42
CA SER A 66 8.50 10.39 -11.49
C SER A 66 8.52 11.31 -10.26
N TYR A 67 9.71 11.52 -9.69
CA TYR A 67 9.92 12.42 -8.55
C TYR A 67 9.60 13.88 -8.90
N ASP A 68 10.11 14.38 -10.03
CA ASP A 68 9.84 15.73 -10.53
C ASP A 68 8.34 15.94 -10.83
N GLY A 69 7.65 14.90 -11.31
CA GLY A 69 6.20 14.91 -11.47
C GLY A 69 5.47 15.11 -10.13
N SER A 70 5.95 14.49 -9.06
CA SER A 70 5.36 14.63 -7.72
C SER A 70 5.62 15.99 -7.05
N LEU A 71 6.64 16.72 -7.50
CA LEU A 71 6.96 18.06 -7.00
C LEU A 71 6.05 19.15 -7.58
N ARG A 72 5.35 18.87 -8.68
CA ARG A 72 4.38 19.80 -9.25
C ARG A 72 3.18 19.90 -8.30
N PRO A 73 2.77 21.12 -7.87
CA PRO A 73 1.58 21.27 -7.05
C PRO A 73 0.40 20.65 -7.79
N SER A 74 -0.38 19.83 -7.08
CA SER A 74 -1.53 19.14 -7.63
C SER A 74 -2.46 20.17 -8.28
N ILE A 75 -2.52 20.07 -9.60
CA ILE A 75 -3.58 20.62 -10.43
C ILE A 75 -4.92 20.28 -9.76
N THR A 76 -5.78 21.29 -9.62
CA THR A 76 -7.12 21.13 -9.03
C THR A 76 -7.92 20.07 -9.80
N PRO A 77 -8.90 19.39 -9.17
CA PRO A 77 -9.65 18.29 -9.79
C PRO A 77 -10.29 18.60 -11.16
N ASP A 78 -10.48 19.88 -11.51
CA ASP A 78 -11.09 20.34 -12.75
C ASP A 78 -10.22 20.12 -13.99
N GLU A 79 -8.89 20.27 -13.89
CA GLU A 79 -7.97 20.03 -15.01
C GLU A 79 -7.62 18.54 -15.15
N ALA A 80 -7.75 17.75 -14.06
CA ALA A 80 -7.59 16.29 -14.12
C ALA A 80 -8.68 15.63 -14.97
N LEU A 81 -9.91 16.16 -14.95
CA LEU A 81 -11.01 15.70 -15.81
C LEU A 81 -10.80 16.03 -17.30
N ALA A 82 -10.06 17.07 -17.63
CA ALA A 82 -9.74 17.43 -19.02
C ALA A 82 -8.63 16.56 -19.63
N ALA A 83 -7.78 15.93 -18.81
CA ALA A 83 -6.69 15.05 -19.26
C ALA A 83 -7.10 13.58 -19.45
N PHE A 84 -8.29 13.17 -19.01
CA PHE A 84 -8.84 11.81 -19.20
C PHE A 84 -9.65 11.67 -20.50
N ALA A 85 -9.17 12.24 -21.60
CA ALA A 85 -9.56 11.78 -22.93
C ALA A 85 -8.83 10.45 -23.21
N PRO A 86 -9.54 9.34 -23.50
CA PRO A 86 -8.94 8.02 -23.59
C PRO A 86 -8.27 7.83 -24.97
N GLU A 87 -6.94 7.87 -25.00
CA GLU A 87 -6.16 7.23 -26.07
C GLU A 87 -5.84 5.80 -25.62
N ALA A 88 -6.29 4.85 -26.44
CA ALA A 88 -6.15 3.43 -26.22
C ALA A 88 -4.67 3.01 -26.14
N GLY A 89 -4.31 2.25 -25.10
CA GLY A 89 -2.95 1.77 -24.90
C GLY A 89 -2.85 0.71 -23.82
N GLU A 90 -2.51 -0.49 -24.26
CA GLU A 90 -2.51 -1.79 -23.60
C GLU A 90 -1.41 -2.01 -22.52
N VAL A 91 -1.77 -2.83 -21.52
CA VAL A 91 -0.97 -3.78 -20.70
C VAL A 91 -0.04 -3.30 -19.55
N SER A 92 -0.14 -4.08 -18.47
CA SER A 92 0.85 -4.38 -17.41
C SER A 92 0.71 -3.55 -16.13
N GLY A 93 0.11 -4.04 -15.05
CA GLY A 93 0.55 -5.24 -14.33
C GLY A 93 1.62 -4.88 -13.29
N GLY A 94 1.23 -4.23 -12.18
CA GLY A 94 2.18 -3.77 -11.16
C GLY A 94 1.54 -3.59 -9.78
N PHE A 95 1.67 -4.64 -8.97
CA PHE A 95 1.26 -4.76 -7.57
C PHE A 95 1.60 -3.53 -6.71
N ARG A 96 0.60 -3.05 -5.94
CA ARG A 96 0.78 -2.06 -4.87
C ARG A 96 1.42 -2.70 -3.63
N PHE A 97 2.74 -2.59 -3.46
CA PHE A 97 3.39 -2.81 -2.16
C PHE A 97 3.74 -1.47 -1.52
N ALA A 98 2.76 -0.87 -0.86
CA ALA A 98 2.97 0.34 -0.08
C ALA A 98 2.46 0.16 1.36
N GLN A 99 2.82 -0.93 2.05
CA GLN A 99 2.73 -1.00 3.54
C GLN A 99 3.27 -2.27 4.23
N VAL A 100 4.26 -2.98 3.69
CA VAL A 100 4.92 -4.10 4.43
C VAL A 100 6.43 -3.86 4.52
N GLY A 101 6.81 -2.64 4.91
CA GLY A 101 8.19 -2.22 5.06
C GLY A 101 8.63 -2.25 6.52
N ARG A 102 9.39 -3.30 6.90
CA ARG A 102 10.56 -3.28 7.81
C ARG A 102 10.85 -4.66 8.44
N LEU A 103 9.83 -5.46 8.78
CA LEU A 103 10.07 -6.79 9.41
C LEU A 103 10.58 -7.87 8.43
N ALA A 104 10.13 -7.86 7.17
CA ALA A 104 10.53 -8.87 6.18
C ALA A 104 12.01 -8.79 5.80
N TRP A 105 12.61 -7.59 5.81
CA TRP A 105 14.03 -7.39 5.51
C TRP A 105 14.96 -7.82 6.65
N VAL A 106 14.52 -7.73 7.91
CA VAL A 106 15.31 -8.18 9.07
C VAL A 106 15.38 -9.71 9.12
N LEU A 107 14.29 -10.41 8.78
CA LEU A 107 14.28 -11.87 8.68
C LEU A 107 15.13 -12.37 7.50
N LEU A 108 15.13 -11.67 6.36
CA LEU A 108 15.97 -12.01 5.21
C LEU A 108 17.48 -11.79 5.49
N ALA A 109 17.84 -10.73 6.22
CA ALA A 109 19.22 -10.48 6.63
C ALA A 109 19.73 -11.52 7.65
N LEU A 110 18.85 -11.97 8.56
CA LEU A 110 19.20 -12.97 9.58
C LEU A 110 19.47 -14.36 8.97
N ILE A 111 18.78 -14.72 7.88
CA ILE A 111 18.97 -15.99 7.14
C ILE A 111 20.28 -16.00 6.35
N VAL A 112 20.80 -14.85 5.92
CA VAL A 112 22.06 -14.75 5.15
C VAL A 112 23.30 -14.66 6.05
N VAL A 113 23.20 -14.06 7.24
CA VAL A 113 24.36 -13.84 8.11
C VAL A 113 24.67 -15.05 9.03
N LEU A 114 23.67 -15.83 9.42
CA LEU A 114 23.88 -16.98 10.33
C LEU A 114 24.59 -18.23 9.74
N PRO A 115 24.50 -18.57 8.43
CA PRO A 115 25.26 -19.71 7.90
C PRO A 115 26.72 -19.38 7.55
N ALA A 116 27.08 -18.09 7.40
CA ALA A 116 28.44 -17.70 6.99
C ALA A 116 29.51 -17.97 8.08
N GLY A 117 29.15 -17.85 9.36
CA GLY A 117 30.07 -18.11 10.47
C GLY A 117 30.30 -19.59 10.76
N TRP A 118 29.34 -20.46 10.41
CA TRP A 118 29.42 -21.90 10.71
C TRP A 118 30.27 -22.66 9.68
N TRP A 119 30.27 -22.22 8.42
CA TRP A 119 31.11 -22.79 7.35
C TRP A 119 32.61 -22.47 7.53
N PHE A 120 32.98 -21.36 8.18
CA PHE A 120 34.39 -20.99 8.35
C PHE A 120 35.13 -21.81 9.42
N ARG A 121 34.40 -22.51 10.32
CA ARG A 121 35.01 -23.29 11.41
C ARG A 121 35.14 -24.80 11.12
N LEU A 122 34.49 -25.33 10.08
CA LEU A 122 34.69 -26.72 9.63
C LEU A 122 35.82 -26.89 8.59
N GLY A 123 36.35 -25.79 8.03
CA GLY A 123 37.32 -25.83 6.93
C GLY A 123 38.79 -25.99 7.29
N SER A 124 39.18 -25.95 8.57
CA SER A 124 40.62 -25.88 8.95
C SER A 124 41.28 -27.23 9.29
N VAL A 125 40.71 -28.38 8.88
CA VAL A 125 41.28 -29.72 9.20
C VAL A 125 41.55 -30.60 7.96
N VAL A 126 41.25 -30.18 6.73
CA VAL A 126 41.44 -31.06 5.56
C VAL A 126 42.56 -30.54 4.66
N GLY A 127 43.53 -31.43 4.36
CA GLY A 127 44.62 -31.18 3.42
C GLY A 127 44.12 -30.80 2.02
N HIS A 128 45.04 -30.32 1.18
CA HIS A 128 44.78 -29.71 -0.12
C HIS A 128 43.57 -30.30 -0.89
N PRO A 129 42.50 -29.52 -1.14
CA PRO A 129 41.26 -29.99 -1.79
C PRO A 129 41.44 -30.41 -3.25
N GLU A 130 42.56 -30.05 -3.87
CA GLU A 130 42.86 -30.37 -5.27
C GLU A 130 43.25 -31.86 -5.44
N ASP A 131 43.85 -32.49 -4.42
CA ASP A 131 44.29 -33.88 -4.49
C ASP A 131 43.14 -34.89 -4.26
N VAL A 132 42.13 -34.54 -3.46
CA VAL A 132 40.99 -35.42 -3.17
C VAL A 132 39.97 -35.39 -4.32
N ALA A 133 39.72 -34.22 -4.91
CA ALA A 133 38.85 -34.10 -6.07
C ALA A 133 39.45 -34.77 -7.32
N ALA A 134 40.77 -34.70 -7.50
CA ALA A 134 41.46 -35.39 -8.60
C ALA A 134 41.43 -36.92 -8.44
N ARG A 135 41.65 -37.44 -7.22
CA ARG A 135 41.54 -38.88 -6.94
C ARG A 135 40.10 -39.38 -7.09
N GLN A 136 39.11 -38.64 -6.59
CA GLN A 136 37.70 -39.00 -6.76
C GLN A 136 37.26 -38.97 -8.23
N ARG A 137 37.71 -37.99 -9.03
CA ARG A 137 37.44 -37.96 -10.47
C ARG A 137 38.10 -39.11 -11.22
N ALA A 138 39.36 -39.43 -10.89
CA ALA A 138 40.07 -40.54 -11.50
C ALA A 138 39.46 -41.91 -11.14
N GLU A 139 38.95 -42.04 -9.92
CA GLU A 139 38.32 -43.27 -9.42
C GLU A 139 36.89 -43.42 -9.96
N VAL A 140 36.13 -42.32 -10.08
CA VAL A 140 34.84 -42.29 -10.77
C VAL A 140 35.01 -42.61 -12.26
N GLU A 141 36.00 -42.04 -12.95
CA GLU A 141 36.29 -42.38 -14.35
C GLU A 141 36.73 -43.85 -14.53
N ARG A 142 37.47 -44.42 -13.57
CA ARG A 142 37.85 -45.84 -13.61
C ARG A 142 36.63 -46.74 -13.47
N ILE A 143 35.76 -46.43 -12.51
CA ILE A 143 34.52 -47.17 -12.26
C ILE A 143 33.53 -46.98 -13.42
N GLU A 144 33.44 -45.79 -14.02
CA GLU A 144 32.62 -45.54 -15.21
C GLU A 144 33.11 -46.34 -16.42
N ARG A 145 34.43 -46.38 -16.67
CA ARG A 145 34.98 -47.20 -17.77
C ARG A 145 34.71 -48.69 -17.56
N GLU A 146 34.91 -49.19 -16.34
CA GLU A 146 34.66 -50.60 -16.01
C GLU A 146 33.16 -50.98 -16.04
N GLN A 147 32.24 -50.04 -15.83
CA GLN A 147 30.79 -50.29 -15.90
C GLN A 147 30.16 -50.01 -17.27
N SER A 148 30.78 -49.16 -18.09
CA SER A 148 30.26 -48.75 -19.40
C SER A 148 30.45 -49.80 -20.50
N GLU A 149 31.40 -50.73 -20.35
CA GLU A 149 31.69 -51.78 -21.33
C GLU A 149 31.04 -53.11 -20.91
N GLY A 150 29.71 -53.15 -20.95
CA GLY A 150 29.00 -54.44 -20.98
C GLY A 150 29.36 -55.22 -22.26
N PRO A 151 29.31 -56.57 -22.25
CA PRO A 151 29.62 -57.37 -23.44
C PRO A 151 28.76 -56.91 -24.63
N PRO A 152 29.31 -56.88 -25.86
CA PRO A 152 28.61 -56.39 -27.04
C PRO A 152 27.31 -57.19 -27.22
N ARG A 153 26.18 -56.47 -27.18
CA ARG A 153 24.85 -57.07 -27.30
C ARG A 153 24.61 -57.49 -28.74
N SER A 154 23.87 -58.58 -28.93
CA SER A 154 23.43 -58.94 -30.28
C SER A 154 22.46 -57.87 -30.83
N PRO A 155 22.37 -57.67 -32.16
CA PRO A 155 21.50 -56.66 -32.76
C PRO A 155 20.01 -56.84 -32.38
N GLU A 156 19.57 -58.07 -32.10
CA GLU A 156 18.21 -58.33 -31.61
C GLU A 156 18.00 -57.86 -30.15
N GLU A 157 19.02 -58.02 -29.29
CA GLU A 157 18.99 -57.53 -27.91
C GLU A 157 19.07 -56.01 -27.84
N GLU A 158 19.81 -55.37 -28.75
CA GLU A 158 19.84 -53.91 -28.88
C GLU A 158 18.47 -53.34 -29.26
N ALA A 159 17.78 -53.94 -30.23
CA ALA A 159 16.45 -53.51 -30.64
C ALA A 159 15.44 -53.61 -29.48
N ARG A 160 15.46 -54.70 -28.69
CA ARG A 160 14.62 -54.87 -27.51
C ARG A 160 14.94 -53.83 -26.43
N TYR A 161 16.22 -53.57 -26.21
CA TYR A 161 16.66 -52.57 -25.24
C TYR A 161 16.23 -51.15 -25.63
N GLN A 162 16.28 -50.80 -26.92
CA GLN A 162 15.79 -49.52 -27.41
C GLN A 162 14.27 -49.39 -27.23
N GLN A 163 13.50 -50.41 -27.60
CA GLN A 163 12.05 -50.42 -27.38
C GLN A 163 11.69 -50.27 -25.90
N GLU A 164 12.40 -50.94 -25.00
CA GLU A 164 12.16 -50.83 -23.57
C GLU A 164 12.54 -49.45 -23.02
N ARG A 165 13.64 -48.86 -23.51
CA ARG A 165 14.02 -47.48 -23.18
C ARG A 165 12.95 -46.48 -23.62
N GLU A 166 12.47 -46.58 -24.86
CA GLU A 166 11.42 -45.69 -25.38
C GLU A 166 10.12 -45.84 -24.59
N ALA A 167 9.72 -47.08 -24.26
CA ALA A 167 8.54 -47.33 -23.42
C ALA A 167 8.69 -46.69 -22.03
N ARG A 168 9.86 -46.85 -21.37
CA ARG A 168 10.15 -46.20 -20.08
C ARG A 168 10.16 -44.67 -20.18
N GLU A 169 10.70 -44.12 -21.25
CA GLU A 169 10.70 -42.67 -21.50
C GLU A 169 9.27 -42.15 -21.70
N GLN A 170 8.43 -42.87 -22.44
CA GLN A 170 7.01 -42.52 -22.62
C GLN A 170 6.24 -42.59 -21.30
N GLU A 171 6.41 -43.65 -20.52
CA GLU A 171 5.80 -43.77 -19.19
C GLU A 171 6.24 -42.64 -18.25
N TRP A 172 7.52 -42.31 -18.26
CA TRP A 172 8.07 -41.23 -17.44
C TRP A 172 7.53 -39.85 -17.87
N ARG A 173 7.40 -39.59 -19.17
CA ARG A 173 6.77 -38.36 -19.69
C ARG A 173 5.30 -38.30 -19.29
N ALA A 174 4.55 -39.38 -19.48
CA ALA A 174 3.13 -39.46 -19.09
C ALA A 174 2.93 -39.25 -17.59
N ARG A 175 3.80 -39.80 -16.73
CA ARG A 175 3.77 -39.55 -15.28
C ARG A 175 4.03 -38.09 -14.95
N ARG A 176 5.05 -37.47 -15.56
CA ARG A 176 5.34 -36.03 -15.35
C ARG A 176 4.21 -35.13 -15.81
N GLU A 177 3.55 -35.44 -16.93
CA GLU A 177 2.39 -34.69 -17.42
C GLU A 177 1.21 -34.80 -16.46
N ARG A 178 0.92 -36.00 -15.92
CA ARG A 178 -0.14 -36.18 -14.91
C ARG A 178 0.16 -35.40 -13.63
N GLU A 179 1.39 -35.46 -13.13
CA GLU A 179 1.79 -34.68 -11.96
C GLU A 179 1.74 -33.16 -12.22
N ALA A 180 2.12 -32.71 -13.42
CA ALA A 180 2.03 -31.32 -13.81
C ALA A 180 0.57 -30.85 -13.90
N ALA A 181 -0.32 -31.66 -14.48
CA ALA A 181 -1.75 -31.40 -14.55
C ALA A 181 -2.38 -31.33 -13.15
N GLU A 182 -2.06 -32.28 -12.27
CA GLU A 182 -2.58 -32.28 -10.89
C GLU A 182 -2.08 -31.06 -10.10
N ARG A 183 -0.81 -30.65 -10.27
CA ARG A 183 -0.30 -29.41 -9.67
C ARG A 183 -1.03 -28.19 -10.20
N ALA A 184 -1.30 -28.13 -11.50
CA ALA A 184 -2.04 -27.04 -12.13
C ALA A 184 -3.50 -26.96 -11.66
N GLU A 185 -4.16 -28.10 -11.43
CA GLU A 185 -5.50 -28.14 -10.84
C GLU A 185 -5.50 -27.64 -9.40
N ARG A 186 -4.55 -28.09 -8.57
CA ARG A 186 -4.41 -27.61 -7.18
C ARG A 186 -4.16 -26.10 -7.14
N THR A 187 -3.33 -25.55 -8.03
CA THR A 187 -3.12 -24.09 -8.08
C THR A 187 -4.38 -23.35 -8.49
N ARG A 188 -5.12 -23.84 -9.50
CA ARG A 188 -6.41 -23.25 -9.89
C ARG A 188 -7.42 -23.26 -8.75
N GLN A 189 -7.47 -24.36 -8.00
CA GLN A 189 -8.37 -24.49 -6.86
C GLN A 189 -7.99 -23.52 -5.73
N GLN A 190 -6.70 -23.38 -5.43
CA GLN A 190 -6.22 -22.37 -4.48
C GLN A 190 -6.53 -20.93 -4.93
N GLU A 191 -6.46 -20.64 -6.23
CA GLU A 191 -6.83 -19.32 -6.77
C GLU A 191 -8.32 -19.05 -6.62
N LEU A 192 -9.18 -20.03 -6.91
CA LEU A 192 -10.62 -19.91 -6.70
C LEU A 192 -10.98 -19.71 -5.22
N ASP A 193 -10.34 -20.46 -4.32
CA ASP A 193 -10.56 -20.32 -2.88
C ASP A 193 -10.11 -18.94 -2.38
N ARG A 194 -8.98 -18.43 -2.87
CA ARG A 194 -8.52 -17.06 -2.57
C ARG A 194 -9.52 -16.03 -3.08
N ALA A 195 -9.93 -16.11 -4.34
CA ALA A 195 -10.89 -15.20 -4.94
C ALA A 195 -12.22 -15.19 -4.19
N ARG A 196 -12.70 -16.37 -3.76
CA ARG A 196 -13.91 -16.50 -2.94
C ARG A 196 -13.76 -15.82 -1.57
N SER A 197 -12.63 -16.06 -0.90
CA SER A 197 -12.36 -15.43 0.40
C SER A 197 -12.22 -13.90 0.30
N GLU A 198 -11.70 -13.38 -0.80
CA GLU A 198 -11.62 -11.94 -1.07
C GLU A 198 -13.01 -11.35 -1.33
N ALA A 199 -13.85 -12.05 -2.09
CA ALA A 199 -15.25 -11.64 -2.31
C ALA A 199 -16.05 -11.58 -1.00
N ASP A 200 -15.88 -12.58 -0.11
CA ASP A 200 -16.56 -12.60 1.19
C ASP A 200 -16.11 -11.44 2.10
N ARG A 201 -14.81 -11.09 2.08
CA ARG A 201 -14.29 -9.92 2.81
C ARG A 201 -14.87 -8.61 2.28
N VAL A 202 -14.82 -8.40 0.96
CA VAL A 202 -15.37 -7.19 0.33
C VAL A 202 -16.87 -7.08 0.59
N SER A 203 -17.61 -8.19 0.55
CA SER A 203 -19.04 -8.22 0.88
C SER A 203 -19.29 -7.80 2.33
N SER A 204 -18.49 -8.32 3.27
CA SER A 204 -18.61 -7.99 4.70
C SER A 204 -18.27 -6.54 4.99
N ASP A 205 -17.22 -5.99 4.36
CA ASP A 205 -16.83 -4.59 4.48
C ASP A 205 -17.91 -3.66 3.90
N LEU A 206 -18.50 -4.04 2.76
CA LEU A 206 -19.60 -3.30 2.15
C LEU A 206 -20.82 -3.29 3.08
N GLU A 207 -21.22 -4.44 3.63
CA GLU A 207 -22.34 -4.55 4.56
C GLU A 207 -22.13 -3.69 5.82
N TYR A 208 -20.93 -3.75 6.40
CA TYR A 208 -20.59 -2.90 7.55
C TYR A 208 -20.65 -1.40 7.21
N SER A 209 -20.16 -1.01 6.02
CA SER A 209 -20.21 0.37 5.57
C SER A 209 -21.64 0.87 5.36
N MET A 210 -22.51 0.01 4.80
CA MET A 210 -23.93 0.31 4.61
C MET A 210 -24.66 0.44 5.94
N GLN A 211 -24.42 -0.49 6.88
CA GLN A 211 -25.02 -0.44 8.20
C GLN A 211 -24.62 0.82 8.97
N ARG A 212 -23.35 1.23 8.86
CA ARG A 212 -22.87 2.48 9.44
C ARG A 212 -23.54 3.70 8.82
N ALA A 213 -23.64 3.74 7.49
CA ALA A 213 -24.32 4.84 6.79
C ALA A 213 -25.79 4.96 7.22
N GLU A 214 -26.50 3.84 7.32
CA GLU A 214 -27.89 3.81 7.77
C GLU A 214 -28.03 4.29 9.23
N GLN A 215 -27.11 3.91 10.12
CA GLN A 215 -27.11 4.41 11.50
C GLN A 215 -26.87 5.92 11.56
N GLU A 216 -25.95 6.44 10.74
CA GLU A 216 -25.69 7.88 10.66
C GLU A 216 -26.89 8.65 10.10
N GLU A 217 -27.58 8.11 9.09
CA GLU A 217 -28.83 8.69 8.58
C GLU A 217 -29.95 8.69 9.62
N ARG A 218 -30.13 7.58 10.34
CA ARG A 218 -31.11 7.50 11.44
C ARG A 218 -30.80 8.53 12.51
N ALA A 219 -29.54 8.63 12.95
CA ALA A 219 -29.11 9.63 13.93
C ALA A 219 -29.36 11.07 13.44
N ARG A 220 -29.03 11.38 12.17
CA ARG A 220 -29.31 12.69 11.57
C ARG A 220 -30.81 12.99 11.51
N SER A 221 -31.62 12.00 11.12
CA SER A 221 -33.08 12.14 11.05
C SER A 221 -33.70 12.42 12.43
N GLU A 222 -33.20 11.75 13.47
CA GLU A 222 -33.63 11.98 14.85
C GLU A 222 -33.23 13.37 15.35
N GLN A 223 -32.01 13.83 15.02
CA GLN A 223 -31.56 15.17 15.34
C GLN A 223 -32.45 16.23 14.70
N LEU A 224 -32.71 16.12 13.40
CA LEU A 224 -33.61 17.01 12.68
C LEU A 224 -35.02 17.02 13.29
N ARG A 225 -35.54 15.85 13.69
CA ARG A 225 -36.85 15.77 14.36
C ARG A 225 -36.85 16.51 15.69
N ARG A 226 -35.81 16.35 16.51
CA ARG A 226 -35.68 17.06 17.80
C ARG A 226 -35.54 18.57 17.61
N GLU A 227 -34.82 19.01 16.58
CA GLU A 227 -34.71 20.43 16.24
C GLU A 227 -36.05 21.00 15.79
N ALA A 228 -36.77 20.30 14.90
CA ALA A 228 -38.11 20.68 14.48
C ALA A 228 -39.12 20.73 15.64
N GLU A 229 -39.03 19.80 16.59
CA GLU A 229 -39.86 19.81 17.80
C GLU A 229 -39.55 21.01 18.70
N ARG A 230 -38.26 21.40 18.82
CA ARG A 230 -37.81 22.58 19.58
C ARG A 230 -38.30 23.87 18.95
N THR A 231 -38.10 24.05 17.65
CA THR A 231 -38.56 25.25 16.93
C THR A 231 -40.08 25.37 17.00
N ALA A 232 -40.82 24.27 16.78
CA ALA A 232 -42.27 24.27 16.93
C ALA A 232 -42.73 24.58 18.37
N ALA A 233 -41.97 24.19 19.40
CA ALA A 233 -42.27 24.54 20.77
C ALA A 233 -42.01 26.02 21.08
N GLU A 234 -40.95 26.61 20.52
CA GLU A 234 -40.64 28.04 20.62
C GLU A 234 -41.70 28.88 19.93
N ASP A 235 -42.07 28.54 18.69
CA ASP A 235 -43.15 29.20 17.94
C ASP A 235 -44.48 29.17 18.72
N ARG A 236 -44.82 28.03 19.35
CA ARG A 236 -46.02 27.91 20.20
C ARG A 236 -45.95 28.86 21.40
N ARG A 237 -44.79 28.98 22.05
CA ARG A 237 -44.60 29.90 23.19
C ARG A 237 -44.70 31.35 22.74
N GLU A 238 -44.13 31.70 21.60
CA GLU A 238 -44.21 33.05 21.05
C GLU A 238 -45.65 33.41 20.67
N ARG A 239 -46.36 32.53 19.96
CA ARG A 239 -47.79 32.72 19.64
C ARG A 239 -48.64 32.88 20.89
N ALA A 240 -48.37 32.11 21.95
CA ALA A 240 -49.07 32.26 23.22
C ALA A 240 -48.80 33.62 23.88
N ARG A 241 -47.54 34.09 23.87
CA ARG A 241 -47.18 35.43 24.38
C ARG A 241 -47.89 36.54 23.60
N LEU A 242 -47.85 36.49 22.27
CA LEU A 242 -48.53 37.46 21.40
C LEU A 242 -50.05 37.45 21.60
N ALA A 243 -50.64 36.27 21.81
CA ALA A 243 -52.07 36.14 22.14
C ALA A 243 -52.40 36.76 23.50
N GLU A 244 -51.56 36.58 24.51
CA GLU A 244 -51.75 37.21 25.83
C GLU A 244 -51.58 38.73 25.76
N GLU A 245 -50.57 39.22 25.03
CA GLU A 245 -50.36 40.65 24.82
C GLU A 245 -51.51 41.31 24.07
N SER A 246 -52.03 40.66 23.02
CA SER A 246 -53.19 41.17 22.29
C SER A 246 -54.44 41.21 23.17
N LYS A 247 -54.66 40.18 24.01
CA LYS A 247 -55.72 40.19 25.01
C LYS A 247 -55.57 41.36 26.00
N ARG A 248 -54.36 41.59 26.53
CA ARG A 248 -54.08 42.73 27.43
C ARG A 248 -54.24 44.08 26.76
N ARG A 249 -53.97 44.20 25.45
CA ARG A 249 -54.29 45.42 24.68
C ARG A 249 -55.79 45.64 24.58
N LEU A 250 -56.55 44.62 24.18
CA LEU A 250 -58.01 44.70 24.08
C LEU A 250 -58.67 45.07 25.42
N GLU A 251 -58.19 44.50 26.54
CA GLU A 251 -58.70 44.85 27.88
C GLU A 251 -58.43 46.31 28.25
N ARG A 252 -57.24 46.84 27.91
CA ARG A 252 -56.90 48.25 28.11
C ARG A 252 -57.75 49.18 27.24
N ASP A 253 -57.92 48.84 25.97
CA ASP A 253 -58.74 49.62 25.03
C ASP A 253 -60.21 49.63 25.49
N LYS A 254 -60.73 48.49 25.92
CA LYS A 254 -62.08 48.39 26.51
C LYS A 254 -62.23 49.27 27.74
N ALA A 255 -61.29 49.21 28.69
CA ALA A 255 -61.32 50.04 29.89
C ALA A 255 -61.23 51.54 29.58
N TYR A 256 -60.45 51.91 28.56
CA TYR A 256 -60.35 53.29 28.08
C TYR A 256 -61.70 53.78 27.51
N LEU A 257 -62.36 52.97 26.67
CA LEU A 257 -63.68 53.30 26.12
C LEU A 257 -64.73 53.45 27.22
N GLU A 258 -64.79 52.54 28.18
CA GLU A 258 -65.71 52.65 29.32
C GLU A 258 -65.49 53.92 30.14
N ARG A 259 -64.24 54.37 30.27
CA ARG A 259 -63.92 55.65 30.93
C ARG A 259 -64.46 56.83 30.13
N LEU A 260 -64.25 56.81 28.82
CA LEU A 260 -64.70 57.85 27.90
C LEU A 260 -66.23 57.97 27.89
N GLU A 261 -66.93 56.83 27.90
CA GLU A 261 -68.40 56.76 28.02
C GLU A 261 -68.89 57.38 29.33
N ARG A 262 -68.25 57.05 30.46
CA ARG A 262 -68.58 57.64 31.76
C ARG A 262 -68.35 59.15 31.80
N GLU A 263 -67.27 59.64 31.18
CA GLU A 263 -66.98 61.07 31.09
C GLU A 263 -67.99 61.80 30.19
N ASN A 264 -68.35 61.23 29.04
CA ASN A 264 -69.39 61.77 28.16
C ASN A 264 -70.74 61.82 28.86
N ALA A 265 -71.14 60.75 29.55
CA ALA A 265 -72.38 60.72 30.33
C ALA A 265 -72.40 61.79 31.44
N ARG A 266 -71.26 62.07 32.07
CA ARG A 266 -71.14 63.16 33.05
C ARG A 266 -71.30 64.54 32.41
N ARG A 267 -70.72 64.77 31.23
CA ARG A 267 -70.88 66.03 30.50
C ARG A 267 -72.33 66.28 30.09
N MET A 268 -73.02 65.25 29.59
CA MET A 268 -74.43 65.35 29.18
C MET A 268 -75.39 65.65 30.33
N ASN A 269 -75.03 65.35 31.58
CA ASN A 269 -75.85 65.68 32.76
C ASN A 269 -75.61 67.09 33.31
N LEU A 270 -74.61 67.81 32.80
CA LEU A 270 -74.24 69.17 33.26
C LEU A 270 -74.74 70.27 32.32
N GLU A 271 -75.27 69.91 31.14
CA GLU A 271 -75.96 70.80 30.19
C GLU A 271 -77.48 70.72 30.36
#